data_AF-A0A5J9TEJ3-F1
#
_entry.id   AF-A0A5J9TEJ3-F1
#
_cell.length_a   1.000
_cell.length_b   1.000
_cell.length_c   1.000
_cell.angle_alpha   90.00
_cell.angle_beta   90.00
_cell.angle_gamma   90.00
#
_symmetry.space_group_name_H-M   'P 1'
#
loop_
_entity.id
_entity.type
_entity.pdbx_description
1 polymer ?
#
loop_
_entity_poly.entity_id
_entity_poly.type
_entity_poly.pdbx_seq_one_letter_code
_entity_poly.pdbx_strand_id
1 'polypeptide(L)'
;MKDRKMFPKVLMLCFGISVLGYGITGVTGYLMYGATTQPQVTLNLPPGNLRSKIAIYTTLVNPLTKYALFVIPIAEAIEDGLRVAGSRPVSVAIRTALVVGTTVVALAVPLFGYVTMLIGALMCSSVTVLMPCLCYLKISSMKARKLGFERVVCVGIIGLAVGMAAVGTYFSLTHIFDTL
;
A
#
# COMPACT_ATOMS: atom_id res chain seq x y z
N MET A 1 15.23 -14.06 14.06
CA MET A 1 15.25 -15.47 13.62
C MET A 1 16.57 -16.10 14.02
N LYS A 2 16.55 -17.27 14.67
CA LYS A 2 17.75 -17.97 15.17
C LYS A 2 18.58 -18.59 14.02
N ASP A 3 17.91 -19.08 12.96
CA ASP A 3 18.57 -19.64 11.76
C ASP A 3 18.32 -18.83 10.49
N ARG A 4 19.37 -18.18 9.97
CA ARG A 4 19.28 -17.33 8.76
C ARG A 4 19.03 -18.11 7.47
N LYS A 5 19.39 -19.40 7.41
CA LYS A 5 19.19 -20.27 6.24
C LYS A 5 17.72 -20.66 6.01
N MET A 6 16.88 -20.56 7.05
CA MET A 6 15.44 -20.86 6.97
C MET A 6 14.63 -19.64 6.48
N PHE A 7 15.19 -18.44 6.54
CA PHE A 7 14.53 -17.19 6.14
C PHE A 7 13.87 -17.26 4.75
N PRO A 8 14.55 -17.64 3.65
CA PRO A 8 13.91 -17.67 2.33
C PRO A 8 12.78 -18.70 2.22
N LYS A 9 12.89 -19.83 2.93
CA LYS A 9 11.82 -20.85 2.95
C LYS A 9 10.58 -20.35 3.66
N VAL A 10 10.75 -19.73 4.84
CA VAL A 10 9.64 -19.13 5.60
C VAL A 10 9.03 -17.98 4.81
N LEU A 11 9.83 -17.14 4.16
CA LEU A 11 9.37 -16.04 3.33
C LEU A 11 8.49 -16.54 2.18
N MET A 12 8.95 -17.53 1.41
CA MET A 12 8.17 -18.12 0.32
C MET A 12 6.88 -18.77 0.82
N LEU A 13 6.92 -19.46 1.95
CA LEU A 13 5.74 -20.07 2.55
C LEU A 13 4.71 -19.00 2.96
N CYS A 14 5.15 -17.93 3.65
CA CYS A 14 4.28 -16.83 4.05
C CYS A 14 3.65 -16.14 2.84
N PHE A 15 4.44 -15.82 1.80
CA PHE A 15 3.91 -15.24 0.57
C PHE A 15 2.91 -16.15 -0.11
N GLY A 16 3.20 -17.45 -0.22
CA GLY A 16 2.30 -18.43 -0.81
C GLY A 16 0.95 -18.48 -0.08
N ILE A 17 0.98 -18.56 1.25
CA ILE A 17 -0.23 -18.55 2.08
C ILE A 17 -1.01 -17.23 1.90
N SER A 18 -0.33 -16.08 1.87
CA SER A 18 -0.99 -14.78 1.68
C SER A 18 -1.65 -14.66 0.30
N VAL A 19 -0.96 -15.06 -0.77
CA VAL A 19 -1.49 -15.02 -2.15
C VAL A 19 -2.72 -15.92 -2.26
N LEU A 20 -2.65 -17.14 -1.71
CA LEU A 20 -3.79 -18.05 -1.70
C LEU A 20 -4.97 -17.50 -0.89
N GLY A 21 -4.72 -16.95 0.30
CA GLY A 21 -5.75 -16.37 1.15
C GLY A 21 -6.47 -15.20 0.48
N TYR A 22 -5.71 -14.25 -0.10
CA TYR A 22 -6.29 -13.13 -0.84
C TYR A 22 -7.00 -13.57 -2.11
N GLY A 23 -6.45 -14.56 -2.84
CA GLY A 23 -7.07 -15.13 -4.03
C GLY A 23 -8.41 -15.79 -3.73
N ILE A 24 -8.48 -16.66 -2.72
CA ILE A 24 -9.72 -17.32 -2.29
C ILE A 24 -10.77 -16.28 -1.88
N THR A 25 -10.36 -15.25 -1.14
CA THR A 25 -11.25 -14.17 -0.70
C THR A 25 -11.81 -13.40 -1.90
N GLY A 26 -10.96 -13.09 -2.89
CA GLY A 26 -11.38 -12.40 -4.11
C GLY A 26 -12.34 -13.22 -4.97
N VAL A 27 -12.02 -14.50 -5.21
CA VAL A 27 -12.88 -15.41 -5.99
C VAL A 27 -14.24 -15.59 -5.31
N THR A 28 -14.25 -15.84 -3.99
CA THR A 28 -15.49 -16.02 -3.23
C THR A 28 -16.33 -14.74 -3.24
N GLY A 29 -15.69 -13.57 -3.07
CA GLY A 29 -16.39 -12.27 -3.13
C GLY A 29 -17.08 -12.05 -4.48
N TYR A 30 -16.39 -12.36 -5.58
CA TYR A 30 -16.97 -12.26 -6.92
C TYR A 30 -18.11 -13.27 -7.15
N LEU A 31 -17.97 -14.51 -6.69
CA LEU A 31 -19.04 -15.50 -6.80
C LEU A 31 -20.29 -15.13 -5.98
N MET A 32 -20.12 -14.42 -4.85
CA MET A 32 -21.23 -14.02 -3.98
C MET A 32 -22.01 -12.80 -4.51
N TYR A 33 -21.32 -11.79 -5.06
CA TYR A 33 -21.93 -10.51 -5.44
C TYR A 33 -21.93 -10.25 -6.96
N GLY A 34 -21.28 -11.12 -7.74
CA GLY A 34 -21.20 -11.04 -9.19
C GLY A 34 -20.62 -9.71 -9.69
N ALA A 35 -21.16 -9.21 -10.80
CA ALA A 35 -20.77 -7.94 -11.40
C ALA A 35 -21.10 -6.70 -10.55
N THR A 36 -21.89 -6.85 -9.47
CA THR A 36 -22.24 -5.75 -8.56
C THR A 36 -21.25 -5.56 -7.41
N THR A 37 -20.14 -6.30 -7.40
CA THR A 37 -19.12 -6.25 -6.35
C THR A 37 -18.48 -4.86 -6.26
N GLN A 38 -18.83 -4.11 -5.21
CA GLN A 38 -18.15 -2.85 -4.87
C GLN A 38 -16.66 -3.06 -4.50
N PRO A 39 -15.79 -2.04 -4.69
CA PRO A 39 -14.36 -2.09 -4.34
C PRO A 39 -14.06 -2.48 -2.89
N GLN A 40 -15.03 -2.31 -2.00
CA GLN A 40 -14.99 -2.79 -0.62
C GLN A 40 -16.09 -3.82 -0.40
N VAL A 41 -15.70 -5.07 -0.13
CA VAL A 41 -16.64 -6.18 0.11
C VAL A 41 -17.63 -5.86 1.24
N THR A 42 -17.18 -5.11 2.25
CA THR A 42 -18.00 -4.66 3.38
C THR A 42 -19.25 -3.89 2.97
N LEU A 43 -19.20 -3.17 1.83
CA LEU A 43 -20.31 -2.36 1.34
C LEU A 43 -21.39 -3.21 0.64
N ASN A 44 -21.04 -4.41 0.19
CA ASN A 44 -22.00 -5.33 -0.45
C ASN A 44 -22.80 -6.18 0.57
N LEU A 45 -22.50 -6.11 1.88
CA LEU A 45 -23.22 -6.92 2.86
C LEU A 45 -24.67 -6.44 3.04
N PRO A 46 -25.66 -7.36 3.12
CA PRO A 46 -27.05 -7.00 3.31
C PRO A 46 -27.25 -6.29 4.66
N PRO A 47 -27.90 -5.11 4.68
CA PRO A 47 -28.17 -4.37 5.91
C PRO A 47 -29.22 -5.10 6.76
N GLY A 48 -29.04 -5.08 8.09
CA GLY A 48 -30.01 -5.60 9.06
C GLY A 48 -29.67 -6.95 9.71
N ASN A 49 -28.75 -7.74 9.15
CA ASN A 49 -28.32 -9.00 9.76
C ASN A 49 -27.25 -8.79 10.84
N LEU A 50 -27.41 -9.44 12.00
CA LEU A 50 -26.43 -9.40 13.10
C LEU A 50 -25.01 -9.81 12.65
N ARG A 51 -24.94 -10.79 11.73
CA ARG A 51 -23.67 -11.26 11.15
C ARG A 51 -22.97 -10.20 10.31
N SER A 52 -23.71 -9.43 9.51
CA SER A 52 -23.17 -8.31 8.73
C SER A 52 -22.63 -7.23 9.67
N LYS A 53 -23.37 -6.94 10.74
CA LYS A 53 -22.97 -5.92 11.73
C LYS A 53 -21.67 -6.29 12.43
N ILE A 54 -21.52 -7.55 12.87
CA ILE A 54 -20.29 -8.06 13.47
C ILE A 54 -19.12 -7.97 12.47
N ALA A 55 -19.32 -8.42 11.22
CA ALA A 55 -18.28 -8.36 10.19
C ALA A 55 -17.79 -6.92 9.91
N ILE A 56 -18.71 -5.96 9.85
CA ILE A 56 -18.39 -4.53 9.69
C ILE A 56 -17.58 -4.04 10.90
N TYR A 57 -18.03 -4.31 12.13
CA TYR A 57 -17.31 -3.86 13.33
C TYR A 57 -15.91 -4.47 13.43
N THR A 58 -15.74 -5.77 13.16
CA THR A 58 -14.42 -6.41 13.15
C THR A 58 -13.51 -5.80 12.09
N THR A 59 -14.05 -5.47 10.91
CA THR A 59 -13.28 -4.82 9.84
C THR A 59 -12.85 -3.41 10.25
N LEU A 60 -13.67 -2.67 10.98
CA LEU A 60 -13.35 -1.32 11.46
C LEU A 60 -12.29 -1.29 12.57
N VAL A 61 -12.22 -2.32 13.42
CA VAL A 61 -11.21 -2.40 14.48
C VAL A 61 -9.79 -2.44 13.88
N ASN A 62 -9.58 -3.17 12.79
CA ASN A 62 -8.26 -3.35 12.19
C ASN A 62 -7.57 -2.03 11.78
N PRO A 63 -8.20 -1.15 10.96
CA PRO A 63 -7.66 0.15 10.62
C PRO A 63 -7.45 1.04 11.85
N LEU A 64 -8.37 1.04 12.82
CA LEU A 64 -8.24 1.87 14.02
C LEU A 64 -6.97 1.53 14.81
N THR A 65 -6.67 0.23 14.98
CA THR A 65 -5.47 -0.19 15.70
C THR A 65 -4.20 0.03 14.87
N LYS A 66 -4.26 -0.25 13.56
CA LYS A 66 -3.09 -0.12 12.67
C LYS A 66 -2.72 1.33 12.37
N TYR A 67 -3.70 2.25 12.37
CA TYR A 67 -3.47 3.66 12.06
C TYR A 67 -2.43 4.28 12.99
N ALA A 68 -2.55 4.06 14.30
CA ALA A 68 -1.59 4.55 15.28
C ALA A 68 -0.17 4.03 15.00
N LEU A 69 -0.04 2.74 14.66
CA LEU A 69 1.25 2.11 14.36
C LEU A 69 1.93 2.70 13.11
N PHE A 70 1.17 3.25 12.17
CA PHE A 70 1.72 3.93 10.99
C PHE A 70 2.02 5.40 11.25
N VAL A 71 1.13 6.13 11.93
CA VAL A 71 1.28 7.58 12.14
C VAL A 71 2.42 7.92 13.08
N ILE A 72 2.65 7.11 14.13
CA ILE A 72 3.73 7.36 15.10
C ILE A 72 5.11 7.43 14.43
N PRO A 73 5.59 6.39 13.70
CA PRO A 73 6.92 6.45 13.09
C PRO A 73 7.01 7.51 11.99
N ILE A 74 5.92 7.82 11.29
CA ILE A 74 5.88 8.92 10.31
C ILE A 74 6.06 10.27 11.00
N ALA A 75 5.35 10.50 12.10
CA ALA A 75 5.48 11.72 12.88
C ALA A 75 6.90 11.87 13.44
N GLU A 76 7.47 10.80 13.99
CA GLU A 76 8.85 10.80 14.49
C GLU A 76 9.87 11.08 13.38
N ALA A 77 9.70 10.49 12.19
CA ALA A 77 10.59 10.76 11.04
C ALA A 77 10.54 12.23 10.59
N ILE A 78 9.36 12.88 10.65
CA ILE A 78 9.20 14.29 10.33
C ILE A 78 9.80 15.18 11.43
N GLU A 79 9.55 14.86 12.70
CA GLU A 79 10.09 15.59 13.85
C GLU A 79 11.62 15.56 13.86
N ASP A 80 12.23 14.41 13.54
CA ASP A 80 13.67 14.24 13.45
C ASP A 80 14.26 14.99 12.24
N GLY A 81 13.61 14.88 11.08
CA GLY A 81 14.01 15.62 9.86
C GLY A 81 13.99 17.14 10.03
N LEU A 82 13.03 17.65 10.81
CA LEU A 82 12.90 19.08 11.11
C LEU A 82 13.75 19.52 12.32
N ARG A 83 14.44 18.59 12.99
CA ARG A 83 15.24 18.80 14.22
C ARG A 83 14.43 19.38 15.39
N VAL A 84 13.14 19.07 15.46
CA VAL A 84 12.22 19.68 16.44
C VAL A 84 11.96 18.76 17.66
N ALA A 85 12.78 17.73 17.82
CA ALA A 85 12.66 16.65 18.81
C ALA A 85 12.54 17.08 20.30
N GLY A 86 12.71 18.38 20.62
CA GLY A 86 12.60 18.91 21.98
C GLY A 86 11.34 19.70 22.31
N SER A 87 10.54 20.13 21.32
CA SER A 87 9.41 21.04 21.58
C SER A 87 8.06 20.31 21.53
N ARG A 88 7.49 20.09 22.72
CA ARG A 88 6.14 19.52 22.91
C ARG A 88 5.05 20.17 22.04
N PRO A 89 4.94 21.51 21.91
CA PRO A 89 3.86 22.10 21.12
C PRO A 89 4.00 21.81 19.62
N VAL A 90 5.23 21.75 19.09
CA VAL A 90 5.44 21.50 17.65
C VAL A 90 5.25 20.02 17.31
N SER A 91 5.68 19.10 18.18
CA SER A 91 5.37 17.67 18.02
C SER A 91 3.86 17.41 18.01
N VAL A 92 3.12 18.03 18.93
CA VAL A 92 1.65 17.97 18.93
C VAL A 92 1.09 18.58 17.65
N ALA A 93 1.57 19.75 17.21
CA ALA A 93 1.12 20.37 15.97
C ALA A 93 1.33 19.48 14.73
N ILE A 94 2.49 18.84 14.60
CA ILE A 94 2.81 17.92 13.48
C ILE A 94 1.87 16.72 13.49
N ARG A 95 1.67 16.08 14.66
CA ARG A 95 0.76 14.94 14.79
C ARG A 95 -0.68 15.32 14.48
N THR A 96 -1.12 16.48 14.95
CA THR A 96 -2.48 16.99 14.69
C THR A 96 -2.64 17.31 13.21
N ALA A 97 -1.65 17.94 12.57
CA ALA A 97 -1.65 18.24 11.15
C ALA A 97 -1.69 16.97 10.29
N LEU A 98 -0.97 15.91 10.67
CA LEU A 98 -1.03 14.61 9.99
C LEU A 98 -2.43 14.01 10.05
N VAL A 99 -3.07 14.01 11.23
CA VAL A 99 -4.43 13.47 11.40
C VAL A 99 -5.48 14.30 10.68
N VAL A 100 -5.37 15.62 10.72
CA VAL A 100 -6.27 16.52 9.98
C VAL A 100 -6.08 16.32 8.48
N GLY A 101 -4.84 16.24 8.01
CA GLY A 101 -4.52 16.02 6.60
C GLY A 101 -5.09 14.70 6.05
N THR A 102 -4.91 13.60 6.79
CA THR A 102 -5.51 12.30 6.39
C THR A 102 -7.04 12.34 6.39
N THR A 103 -7.65 13.07 7.33
CA THR A 103 -9.11 13.25 7.39
C THR A 103 -9.63 14.06 6.22
N VAL A 104 -8.97 15.16 5.85
CA VAL A 104 -9.34 15.98 4.69
C VAL A 104 -9.27 15.16 3.40
N VAL A 105 -8.20 14.39 3.21
CA VAL A 105 -8.06 13.49 2.04
C VAL A 105 -9.18 12.45 2.02
N ALA A 106 -9.51 11.86 3.17
CA ALA A 106 -10.60 10.88 3.27
C ALA A 106 -11.99 11.47 2.94
N LEU A 107 -12.23 12.75 3.25
CA LEU A 107 -13.47 13.45 2.91
C LEU A 107 -13.50 13.87 1.43
N ALA A 108 -12.36 14.27 0.86
CA ALA A 108 -12.29 14.74 -0.52
C ALA A 108 -12.43 13.62 -1.55
N VAL A 109 -11.97 12.40 -1.24
CA VAL A 109 -12.02 11.26 -2.18
C VAL A 109 -12.67 10.04 -1.52
N PRO A 110 -14.02 9.93 -1.56
CA PRO A 110 -14.74 8.79 -0.97
C PRO A 110 -14.59 7.48 -1.76
N LEU A 111 -13.83 7.50 -2.87
CA LEU A 111 -13.67 6.36 -3.78
C LEU A 111 -12.44 5.52 -3.41
N PHE A 112 -12.63 4.56 -2.49
CA PHE A 112 -11.57 3.68 -1.99
C PHE A 112 -10.79 2.94 -3.09
N GLY A 113 -11.48 2.50 -4.15
CA GLY A 113 -10.86 1.78 -5.27
C GLY A 113 -9.81 2.60 -6.03
N TYR A 114 -10.10 3.86 -6.34
CA TYR A 114 -9.15 4.71 -7.06
C TYR A 114 -7.97 5.13 -6.19
N VAL A 115 -8.22 5.44 -4.91
CA VAL A 115 -7.15 5.79 -3.95
C VAL A 115 -6.18 4.62 -3.78
N THR A 116 -6.68 3.40 -3.61
CA THR A 116 -5.84 2.20 -3.47
C THR A 116 -5.07 1.87 -4.75
N MET A 117 -5.70 2.03 -5.93
CA MET A 117 -5.03 1.88 -7.22
C MET A 117 -3.90 2.90 -7.39
N LEU A 118 -4.13 4.17 -7.07
CA LEU A 118 -3.14 5.24 -7.17
C LEU A 118 -1.95 5.02 -6.21
N ILE A 119 -2.24 4.72 -4.94
CA ILE A 119 -1.20 4.45 -3.94
C ILE A 119 -0.37 3.23 -4.34
N GLY A 120 -1.01 2.17 -4.85
CA GLY A 120 -0.32 0.98 -5.35
C GLY A 120 0.57 1.29 -6.56
N ALA A 121 0.01 2.02 -7.54
CA ALA A 121 0.69 2.31 -8.79
C ALA A 121 1.87 3.28 -8.62
N LEU A 122 1.80 4.26 -7.72
CA LEU A 122 2.87 5.25 -7.52
C LEU A 122 3.81 4.90 -6.37
N MET A 123 3.26 4.70 -5.17
CA MET A 123 4.07 4.59 -3.95
C MET A 123 4.63 3.18 -3.78
N CYS A 124 3.79 2.17 -3.94
CA CYS A 124 4.22 0.77 -3.76
C CYS A 124 5.18 0.34 -4.88
N SER A 125 4.89 0.68 -6.14
CA SER A 125 5.79 0.39 -7.27
C SER A 125 7.17 1.03 -7.07
N SER A 126 7.22 2.29 -6.61
CA SER A 126 8.47 3.00 -6.38
C SER A 126 9.31 2.34 -5.27
N VAL A 127 8.70 1.99 -4.15
CA VAL A 127 9.43 1.42 -3.01
C VAL A 127 9.79 -0.05 -3.25
N THR A 128 8.87 -0.86 -3.76
CA THR A 128 9.05 -2.31 -3.88
C THR A 128 9.80 -2.72 -5.13
N VAL A 129 9.69 -1.96 -6.23
CA VAL A 129 10.34 -2.30 -7.50
C VAL A 129 11.57 -1.44 -7.73
N LEU A 130 11.45 -0.10 -7.67
CA LEU A 130 12.58 0.77 -8.00
C LEU A 130 13.70 0.67 -6.97
N MET A 131 13.39 0.67 -5.66
CA MET A 131 14.41 0.66 -4.61
C MET A 131 15.36 -0.57 -4.69
N PRO A 132 14.88 -1.83 -4.70
CA PRO A 132 15.78 -2.98 -4.80
C PRO A 132 16.51 -3.06 -6.14
N CYS A 133 15.86 -2.69 -7.26
CA CYS A 133 16.51 -2.67 -8.58
C CYS A 133 17.63 -1.63 -8.64
N LEU A 134 17.41 -0.42 -8.10
CA LEU A 134 18.42 0.63 -8.04
C LEU A 134 19.59 0.22 -7.13
N CYS A 135 19.32 -0.40 -5.98
CA CYS A 135 20.37 -0.93 -5.11
C CYS A 135 21.18 -2.03 -5.80
N TYR A 136 20.53 -2.95 -6.50
CA TYR A 136 21.17 -4.03 -7.25
C TYR A 136 22.03 -3.50 -8.41
N LEU A 137 21.55 -2.50 -9.15
CA LEU A 137 22.31 -1.86 -10.21
C LEU A 137 23.51 -1.07 -9.67
N LYS A 138 23.34 -0.35 -8.55
CA LYS A 138 24.44 0.41 -7.92
C LYS A 138 25.54 -0.52 -7.41
N ILE A 139 25.18 -1.63 -6.75
CA ILE A 139 26.16 -2.58 -6.21
C ILE A 139 26.86 -3.39 -7.31
N SER A 140 26.13 -3.78 -8.36
CA SER A 140 26.71 -4.54 -9.48
C SER A 140 27.61 -3.69 -10.38
N SER A 141 27.27 -2.41 -10.57
CA SER A 141 28.12 -1.45 -11.27
C SER A 141 29.47 -1.23 -10.57
N MET A 142 29.50 -1.29 -9.24
CA MET A 142 30.75 -1.17 -8.47
C MET A 142 31.62 -2.44 -8.53
N LYS A 143 31.06 -3.60 -8.87
CA LYS A 143 31.78 -4.88 -8.85
C LYS A 143 32.30 -5.34 -10.21
N ALA A 144 32.28 -4.47 -11.24
CA ALA A 144 32.76 -4.71 -12.61
C ALA A 144 32.38 -6.10 -13.18
N ARG A 145 31.18 -6.59 -12.86
CA ARG A 145 30.69 -7.89 -13.32
C ARG A 145 30.08 -7.71 -14.71
N LYS A 146 30.37 -8.61 -15.67
CA LYS A 146 29.71 -8.63 -17.00
C LYS A 146 28.22 -8.95 -16.81
N LEU A 147 27.41 -7.93 -16.67
CA LEU A 147 26.01 -8.01 -16.22
C LEU A 147 25.03 -7.50 -17.29
N GLY A 148 25.25 -7.85 -18.57
CA GLY A 148 24.41 -7.36 -19.66
C GLY A 148 22.95 -7.77 -19.50
N PHE A 149 22.70 -9.07 -19.30
CA PHE A 149 21.34 -9.63 -19.22
C PHE A 149 20.58 -9.17 -17.96
N GLU A 150 21.19 -9.26 -16.77
CA GLU A 150 20.55 -8.84 -15.51
C GLU A 150 20.24 -7.33 -15.51
N ARG A 151 21.09 -6.50 -16.13
CA ARG A 151 20.84 -5.06 -16.27
C ARG A 151 19.66 -4.77 -17.19
N VAL A 152 19.54 -5.49 -18.31
CA VAL A 152 18.40 -5.37 -19.23
C VAL A 152 17.09 -5.77 -18.53
N VAL A 153 17.10 -6.86 -17.76
CA VAL A 153 15.94 -7.29 -16.98
C VAL A 153 15.53 -6.24 -15.95
N CYS A 154 16.47 -5.69 -15.17
CA CYS A 154 16.16 -4.64 -14.19
C CYS A 154 15.61 -3.37 -14.86
N VAL A 155 16.20 -2.92 -15.95
CA VAL A 155 15.72 -1.74 -16.69
C VAL A 155 14.33 -1.99 -17.29
N GLY A 156 14.07 -3.19 -17.80
CA GLY A 156 12.75 -3.59 -18.30
C GLY A 156 11.68 -3.56 -17.20
N ILE A 157 11.99 -4.10 -16.01
CA ILE A 157 11.10 -4.07 -14.85
C ILE A 157 10.81 -2.62 -14.41
N ILE A 158 11.83 -1.75 -14.39
CA ILE A 158 11.66 -0.32 -14.07
C ILE A 158 10.76 0.35 -15.12
N GLY A 159 11.00 0.12 -16.40
CA GLY A 159 10.18 0.68 -17.48
C GLY A 159 8.71 0.25 -17.38
N LEU A 160 8.47 -1.03 -17.07
CA LEU A 160 7.13 -1.57 -16.89
C LEU A 160 6.44 -0.95 -15.65
N ALA A 161 7.15 -0.79 -14.53
CA ALA A 161 6.63 -0.13 -13.34
C ALA A 161 6.24 1.34 -13.60
N VAL A 162 7.10 2.09 -14.31
CA VAL A 162 6.82 3.48 -14.70
C VAL A 162 5.64 3.56 -15.67
N GLY A 163 5.54 2.63 -16.63
CA GLY A 163 4.40 2.54 -17.54
C GLY A 163 3.08 2.31 -16.81
N MET A 164 3.04 1.33 -15.89
CA MET A 164 1.87 1.06 -15.06
C MET A 164 1.51 2.25 -14.16
N ALA A 165 2.50 2.95 -13.61
CA ALA A 165 2.30 4.15 -12.80
C ALA A 165 1.67 5.29 -13.62
N ALA A 166 2.15 5.53 -14.84
CA ALA A 166 1.62 6.55 -15.73
C ALA A 166 0.18 6.27 -16.14
N VAL A 167 -0.11 5.05 -16.60
CA VAL A 167 -1.47 4.63 -16.97
C VAL A 167 -2.41 4.67 -15.77
N GLY A 168 -1.96 4.20 -14.60
CA GLY A 168 -2.78 4.18 -13.39
C GLY A 168 -3.10 5.58 -12.85
N THR A 169 -2.14 6.50 -12.93
CA THR A 169 -2.33 7.91 -12.56
C THR A 169 -3.27 8.60 -13.54
N TYR A 170 -3.10 8.38 -14.85
CA TYR A 170 -4.00 8.93 -15.86
C TYR A 170 -5.44 8.48 -15.62
N PHE A 171 -5.66 7.17 -15.49
CA PHE A 171 -7.01 6.61 -15.30
C PHE A 171 -7.67 7.08 -14.01
N SER A 172 -6.90 7.18 -12.92
CA SER A 172 -7.41 7.64 -11.63
C SER A 172 -7.76 9.13 -11.67
N LEU A 173 -6.92 9.97 -12.30
CA LEU A 173 -7.19 11.41 -12.42
C LEU A 173 -8.40 11.69 -13.30
N THR A 174 -8.51 11.07 -14.48
CA THR A 174 -9.66 11.30 -15.38
C THR A 174 -10.97 10.91 -14.69
N HIS A 175 -11.01 9.77 -14.00
CA HIS A 175 -12.22 9.37 -13.28
C HIS A 175 -12.54 10.23 -12.06
N ILE A 176 -11.54 10.75 -11.34
CA ILE A 176 -11.78 11.70 -10.25
C ILE A 176 -12.37 13.00 -10.78
N PHE A 177 -11.84 13.52 -11.90
CA PHE A 177 -12.36 14.74 -12.52
C PHE A 177 -13.74 14.57 -13.14
N ASP A 178 -14.05 13.41 -13.74
CA ASP A 178 -15.37 13.13 -14.30
C ASP A 178 -16.44 12.88 -13.22
N THR A 179 -16.03 12.53 -11.99
CA THR A 179 -16.94 12.25 -10.86
C THR A 179 -17.18 13.46 -9.96
N LEU A 180 -16.34 14.51 -10.06
CA LEU A 180 -16.45 15.75 -9.29
C LEU A 180 -17.43 16.74 -9.95
#